data_AF-A0A7S0W945-F1
#
_entry.id   AF-A0A7S0W945-F1
#
_cell.length_a   1.000
_cell.length_b   1.000
_cell.length_c   1.000
_cell.angle_alpha   90.00
_cell.angle_beta   90.00
_cell.angle_gamma   90.00
#
_symmetry.space_group_name_H-M   'P 1'
#
loop_
_entity.id
_entity.type
_entity.pdbx_description
1 polymer ?
#
loop_
_entity_poly.entity_id
_entity_poly.type
_entity_poly.pdbx_seq_one_letter_code
_entity_poly.pdbx_strand_id
1 'polypeptide(L)'
;SALRRMLETLTASFVQIGNVVLLMLVVFSMFAILCVNFLGTVREGIPVIQGGRLGSPMYQWPTNPPNFASFSKSMVVLFQIVQGDDWHLMMYDSMVQEPFCTEQFEGLSYGDCGTSKFAAV
;
A
#
# COMPACT_ATOMS: atom_id res chain seq x y z
N SER A 1 2.66 -38.52 -19.97
CA SER A 1 3.50 -37.84 -20.99
C SER A 1 3.22 -36.33 -21.09
N ALA A 2 1.96 -35.87 -21.07
CA ALA A 2 1.62 -34.44 -21.13
C ALA A 2 2.09 -33.61 -19.91
N LEU A 3 1.82 -34.07 -18.68
CA LEU A 3 2.24 -33.39 -17.44
C LEU A 3 3.76 -33.17 -17.36
N ARG A 4 4.54 -34.16 -17.82
CA ARG A 4 6.00 -34.07 -17.84
C ARG A 4 6.50 -32.96 -18.77
N ARG A 5 5.87 -32.79 -19.94
CA ARG A 5 6.19 -31.71 -20.88
C ARG A 5 5.78 -30.33 -20.33
N MET A 6 4.69 -30.25 -19.57
CA MET A 6 4.31 -29.02 -18.86
C MET A 6 5.32 -28.68 -17.75
N LEU A 7 5.79 -29.66 -16.99
CA LEU A 7 6.82 -29.43 -15.97
C LEU A 7 8.16 -29.02 -16.58
N GLU A 8 8.58 -29.64 -17.69
CA GLU A 8 9.82 -29.27 -18.41
C GLU A 8 9.75 -27.84 -18.99
N THR A 9 8.59 -27.40 -19.46
CA THR A 9 8.40 -26.02 -19.93
C THR A 9 8.34 -25.01 -18.77
N LEU A 10 7.76 -25.40 -17.62
CA LEU A 10 7.78 -24.59 -16.40
C LEU A 10 9.21 -24.41 -15.86
N THR A 11 10.02 -25.47 -15.82
CA THR A 11 11.41 -25.37 -15.34
C THR A 11 12.29 -24.57 -16.30
N ALA A 12 12.09 -24.71 -17.62
CA ALA A 12 12.78 -23.90 -18.62
C ALA A 12 12.46 -22.39 -18.46
N SER A 13 11.24 -22.05 -18.07
CA SER A 13 10.81 -20.65 -17.88
C SER A 13 11.28 -20.04 -16.56
N PHE A 14 11.73 -20.85 -15.59
CA PHE A 14 12.00 -20.43 -14.22
C PHE A 14 13.10 -19.37 -14.09
N VAL A 15 14.19 -19.50 -14.86
CA VAL A 15 15.31 -18.53 -14.87
C VAL A 15 14.84 -17.17 -15.39
N GLN A 16 14.02 -17.16 -16.44
CA GLN A 16 13.52 -15.93 -17.03
C GLN A 16 12.54 -15.22 -16.10
N ILE A 17 11.65 -15.97 -15.44
CA ILE A 17 10.75 -15.42 -14.41
C ILE A 17 11.57 -14.84 -13.26
N GLY A 18 12.65 -15.52 -12.84
CA GLY A 18 13.56 -15.04 -11.79
C GLY A 18 14.15 -13.66 -12.09
N ASN A 19 14.57 -13.41 -13.34
CA ASN A 19 15.10 -12.09 -13.74
C ASN A 19 14.04 -10.99 -13.62
N VAL A 20 12.80 -11.25 -14.04
CA VAL A 20 11.70 -10.28 -13.92
C VAL A 20 11.36 -10.02 -12.46
N VAL A 21 11.31 -11.07 -11.63
CA VAL A 21 11.04 -10.95 -10.19
C VAL A 21 12.15 -10.15 -9.50
N LEU A 22 13.41 -10.37 -9.86
CA LEU A 22 14.52 -9.59 -9.30
C LEU A 22 14.40 -8.10 -9.65
N LEU A 23 14.08 -7.78 -10.91
CA LEU A 23 13.83 -6.39 -11.32
C LEU A 23 12.65 -5.79 -10.56
N MET A 24 11.55 -6.52 -10.40
CA MET A 24 10.40 -6.10 -9.60
C MET A 24 10.78 -5.83 -8.15
N LEU A 25 11.61 -6.67 -7.52
CA LEU A 25 12.07 -6.47 -6.15
C LEU A 25 12.91 -5.19 -5.99
N VAL A 26 13.77 -4.87 -6.97
CA VAL A 26 14.54 -3.62 -6.96
C VAL A 26 13.59 -2.42 -7.05
N VAL A 27 12.65 -2.47 -8.00
CA VAL A 27 11.63 -1.41 -8.17
C VAL A 27 10.80 -1.24 -6.90
N PHE A 28 10.29 -2.33 -6.33
CA PHE A 28 9.52 -2.29 -5.09
C PHE A 28 10.32 -1.73 -3.92
N SER A 29 11.62 -2.05 -3.82
CA SER A 29 12.47 -1.51 -2.77
C SER A 29 12.60 0.01 -2.85
N MET A 30 12.69 0.57 -4.07
CA MET A 30 12.71 2.02 -4.28
C MET A 30 11.39 2.66 -3.84
N PHE A 31 10.26 2.13 -4.30
CA PHE A 31 8.94 2.63 -3.92
C PHE A 31 8.65 2.46 -2.42
N ALA A 32 9.07 1.35 -1.82
CA ALA A 32 8.86 1.10 -0.40
C ALA A 32 9.53 2.17 0.46
N ILE A 33 10.76 2.55 0.14
CA ILE A 33 11.45 3.63 0.86
C ILE A 33 10.69 4.95 0.70
N LEU A 34 10.24 5.29 -0.51
CA LEU A 34 9.48 6.51 -0.75
C LEU A 34 8.16 6.52 0.03
N CYS A 35 7.40 5.44 -0.02
CA CYS A 35 6.12 5.34 0.68
C CYS A 35 6.29 5.38 2.20
N VAL A 36 7.34 4.78 2.78
CA VAL A 36 7.63 4.93 4.22
C VAL A 36 7.86 6.39 4.59
N ASN A 37 8.55 7.15 3.74
CA ASN A 37 8.86 8.56 4.01
C ASN A 37 7.64 9.48 3.89
N PHE A 38 6.76 9.24 2.90
CA PHE A 38 5.63 10.13 2.61
C PHE A 38 4.31 9.67 3.21
N LEU A 39 4.07 8.36 3.27
CA LEU A 39 2.79 7.76 3.66
C LEU A 39 2.90 6.94 4.96
N GLY A 40 4.07 6.90 5.59
CA GLY A 40 4.31 6.03 6.75
C GLY A 40 3.51 6.38 8.01
N THR A 41 3.00 7.61 8.10
CA THR A 41 2.19 8.11 9.22
C THR A 41 0.72 8.29 8.86
N VAL A 42 0.34 8.00 7.61
CA VAL A 42 -1.03 8.22 7.13
C VAL A 42 -2.02 7.36 7.90
N ARG A 43 -3.14 7.98 8.28
CA ARG A 43 -4.22 7.30 8.98
C ARG A 43 -4.90 6.27 8.09
N GLU A 44 -5.04 5.06 8.62
CA GLU A 44 -5.76 3.96 7.96
C GLU A 44 -7.27 4.08 8.16
N GLY A 45 -8.04 3.78 7.12
CA GLY A 45 -9.50 3.83 7.10
C GLY A 45 -10.05 5.25 7.16
N ILE A 46 -10.43 5.82 6.01
CA ILE A 46 -11.09 7.14 5.96
C ILE A 46 -12.32 7.19 6.91
N PRO A 47 -12.31 8.04 7.96
CA PRO A 47 -13.52 8.32 8.75
C PRO A 47 -14.54 9.10 7.93
N VAL A 48 -15.83 8.83 8.11
CA VAL A 48 -16.91 9.58 7.44
C VAL A 48 -17.56 10.54 8.43
N ILE A 49 -17.79 11.80 8.05
CA ILE A 49 -18.63 12.69 8.87
C ILE A 49 -20.08 12.27 8.66
N GLN A 50 -20.72 11.79 9.73
CA GLN A 50 -22.17 11.61 9.76
C GLN A 50 -22.77 12.61 10.75
N GLY A 51 -23.59 13.53 10.24
CA GLY A 51 -24.30 14.51 11.08
C GLY A 51 -23.39 15.48 11.85
N GLY A 52 -22.24 15.87 11.30
CA GLY A 52 -21.33 16.85 11.91
C GLY A 52 -20.40 16.30 12.99
N ARG A 53 -20.32 14.96 13.15
CA ARG A 53 -19.38 14.28 14.05
C ARG A 53 -18.53 13.28 13.26
N LEU A 54 -17.31 13.03 13.75
CA LEU A 54 -16.44 11.95 13.23
C LEU A 54 -17.18 10.62 13.43
N GLY A 55 -17.62 10.00 12.34
CA GLY A 55 -18.39 8.76 12.33
C GLY A 55 -17.51 7.53 12.16
N SER A 56 -18.16 6.38 11.92
CA SER A 56 -17.48 5.12 11.59
C SER A 56 -16.65 5.25 10.30
N PRO A 57 -15.56 4.46 10.16
CA PRO A 57 -14.77 4.46 8.93
C PRO A 57 -15.61 3.99 7.73
N MET A 58 -15.31 4.53 6.55
CA MET A 58 -16.02 4.24 5.30
C MET A 58 -16.00 2.75 4.97
N TYR A 59 -14.92 2.07 5.34
CA TYR A 59 -14.74 0.64 5.22
C TYR A 59 -13.86 0.15 6.38
N GLN A 60 -13.82 -1.16 6.60
CA GLN A 60 -13.03 -1.75 7.67
C GLN A 60 -11.99 -2.71 7.09
N TRP A 61 -10.73 -2.42 7.40
CA TRP A 61 -9.63 -3.34 7.10
C TRP A 61 -9.71 -4.63 7.96
N PRO A 62 -9.16 -5.75 7.47
CA PRO A 62 -8.92 -6.94 8.27
C PRO A 62 -7.97 -6.67 9.44
N THR A 63 -7.85 -7.64 10.37
CA THR A 63 -6.86 -7.60 11.44
C THR A 63 -5.45 -7.45 10.84
N ASN A 64 -4.75 -6.37 11.19
CA ASN A 64 -3.50 -5.88 10.58
C ASN A 64 -3.68 -5.27 9.19
N PRO A 65 -4.22 -4.05 9.12
CA PRO A 65 -4.35 -3.29 7.88
C PRO A 65 -3.03 -3.15 7.11
N PRO A 66 -3.06 -3.25 5.78
CA PRO A 66 -1.94 -2.89 4.93
C PRO A 66 -1.61 -1.41 5.13
N ASN A 67 -0.32 -1.09 5.35
CA ASN A 67 0.14 0.27 5.57
C ASN A 67 1.63 0.44 5.23
N PHE A 68 2.08 1.69 5.19
CA PHE A 68 3.46 2.06 4.86
C PHE A 68 4.34 2.37 6.08
N ALA A 69 3.95 1.94 7.29
CA ALA A 69 4.64 2.30 8.53
C ALA A 69 6.08 1.72 8.64
N SER A 70 6.39 0.69 7.86
CA SER A 70 7.74 0.12 7.79
C SER A 70 8.06 -0.39 6.39
N PHE A 71 9.35 -0.56 6.10
CA PHE A 71 9.81 -1.07 4.81
C PHE A 71 9.21 -2.44 4.46
N SER A 72 9.19 -3.38 5.41
CA SER A 72 8.65 -4.72 5.19
C SER A 72 7.16 -4.71 4.91
N LYS A 73 6.38 -3.90 5.64
CA LYS A 73 4.95 -3.72 5.37
C LYS A 73 4.73 -3.08 4.01
N SER A 74 5.51 -2.05 3.67
CA SER A 74 5.43 -1.37 2.37
C SER A 74 5.68 -2.31 1.19
N MET A 75 6.63 -3.25 1.32
CA MET A 75 6.86 -4.29 0.31
C MET A 75 5.63 -5.19 0.11
N VAL A 76 4.93 -5.57 1.19
CA VAL A 76 3.69 -6.37 1.11
C VAL A 76 2.58 -5.55 0.45
N VAL A 77 2.43 -4.28 0.81
CA VAL A 77 1.42 -3.38 0.20
C VAL A 77 1.68 -3.21 -1.30
N LEU A 78 2.92 -2.96 -1.71
CA LEU A 78 3.26 -2.82 -3.13
C LEU A 78 2.99 -4.11 -3.92
N PHE A 79 3.22 -5.27 -3.31
CA PHE A 79 2.88 -6.55 -3.92
C PHE A 79 1.35 -6.74 -4.06
N GLN A 80 0.55 -6.29 -3.10
CA GLN A 80 -0.92 -6.30 -3.19
C GLN A 80 -1.44 -5.36 -4.29
N ILE A 81 -0.87 -4.15 -4.37
CA ILE A 81 -1.22 -3.16 -5.41
C ILE A 81 -1.00 -3.73 -6.81
N VAL A 82 0.14 -4.40 -7.06
CA VAL A 82 0.43 -5.00 -8.37
C VAL A 82 -0.47 -6.17 -8.70
N GLN A 83 -0.97 -6.90 -7.70
CA GLN A 83 -2.00 -7.93 -7.91
C GLN A 83 -3.39 -7.32 -8.18
N GLY A 84 -3.58 -6.03 -7.94
CA GLY A 84 -4.86 -5.36 -8.08
C GLY A 84 -5.83 -5.65 -6.93
N ASP A 85 -5.32 -6.12 -5.78
CA ASP A 85 -6.15 -6.42 -4.62
C ASP A 85 -6.29 -5.18 -3.72
N ASP A 86 -7.52 -4.74 -3.48
CA ASP A 86 -7.88 -3.64 -2.58
C ASP A 86 -7.05 -2.33 -2.71
N TRP A 87 -6.40 -2.12 -3.86
CA TRP A 87 -5.54 -0.96 -4.12
C TRP A 87 -6.30 0.37 -4.01
N HIS A 88 -7.58 0.37 -4.36
CA HIS A 88 -8.46 1.54 -4.27
C HIS A 88 -8.70 1.96 -2.81
N LEU A 89 -8.70 1.03 -1.86
CA LEU A 89 -8.81 1.33 -0.44
C LEU A 89 -7.51 1.99 0.08
N MET A 90 -6.36 1.46 -0.31
CA MET A 90 -5.05 2.08 0.00
C MET A 90 -4.93 3.50 -0.60
N MET A 91 -5.44 3.67 -1.81
CA MET A 91 -5.51 4.97 -2.48
C MET A 91 -6.35 5.96 -1.67
N TYR A 92 -7.52 5.54 -1.19
CA TYR A 92 -8.39 6.35 -0.35
C TYR A 92 -7.70 6.76 0.96
N ASP A 93 -7.08 5.83 1.67
CA ASP A 93 -6.32 6.15 2.88
C ASP A 93 -5.22 7.19 2.60
N SER A 94 -4.53 7.07 1.46
CA SER A 94 -3.49 8.02 1.02
C SER A 94 -4.03 9.42 0.67
N MET A 95 -5.35 9.59 0.52
CA MET A 95 -6.01 10.87 0.23
C MET A 95 -6.65 11.53 1.44
N VAL A 96 -6.52 10.97 2.66
CA VAL A 96 -7.18 11.54 3.85
C VAL A 96 -6.71 12.99 4.09
N GLN A 97 -7.65 13.91 4.32
CA GLN A 97 -7.42 15.34 4.57
C GLN A 97 -8.23 15.80 5.79
N GLU A 98 -7.94 16.99 6.30
CA GLU A 98 -8.75 17.62 7.36
C GLU A 98 -10.24 17.69 6.96
N PRO A 99 -11.18 17.45 7.88
CA PRO A 99 -11.02 17.25 9.33
C PRO A 99 -10.82 15.78 9.78
N PHE A 100 -10.46 14.88 8.86
CA PHE A 100 -10.38 13.43 9.12
C PHE A 100 -9.00 12.94 9.58
N CYS A 101 -8.01 13.81 9.48
CA CYS A 101 -6.65 13.65 9.94
C CYS A 101 -6.20 14.93 10.66
N THR A 102 -5.00 14.89 11.21
CA THR A 102 -4.30 15.96 11.91
C THR A 102 -3.05 16.31 11.10
N GLU A 103 -2.99 17.51 10.52
CA GLU A 103 -1.85 17.96 9.71
C GLU A 103 -0.54 17.94 10.50
N GLN A 104 -0.60 18.26 11.79
CA GLN A 104 0.54 18.22 12.68
C GLN A 104 0.10 17.88 14.11
N PHE A 105 0.68 16.83 14.68
CA PHE A 105 0.43 16.50 16.08
C PHE A 105 1.12 17.50 17.03
N GLU A 106 0.48 17.78 18.17
CA GLU A 106 1.01 18.71 19.16
C GLU A 106 2.39 18.23 19.67
N GLY A 107 3.41 19.09 19.49
CA GLY A 107 4.80 18.78 19.88
C GLY A 107 5.59 17.91 18.88
N LEU A 108 5.02 17.57 17.72
CA LEU A 108 5.68 16.80 16.66
C LEU A 108 5.76 17.60 15.36
N SER A 109 6.70 17.22 14.48
CA SER A 109 6.88 17.83 13.15
C SER A 109 6.12 17.09 12.04
N TYR A 110 5.28 16.12 12.39
CA TYR A 110 4.54 15.29 11.44
C TYR A 110 3.08 15.14 11.90
N GLY A 111 2.22 14.83 10.94
CA GLY A 111 0.81 14.49 11.14
C GLY A 111 0.46 13.12 10.55
N ASP A 112 -0.83 12.83 10.49
CA ASP A 112 -1.39 11.60 9.89
C ASP A 112 -2.24 11.86 8.64
N CYS A 113 -2.12 13.07 8.07
CA CYS A 113 -2.77 13.42 6.81
C CYS A 113 -2.07 12.79 5.60
N GLY A 114 -2.89 12.37 4.64
CA GLY A 114 -2.46 11.92 3.33
C GLY A 114 -2.17 13.08 2.39
N THR A 115 -2.00 12.76 1.12
CA THR A 115 -1.72 13.75 0.08
C THR A 115 -2.31 13.29 -1.26
N SER A 116 -3.27 14.07 -1.76
CA SER A 116 -3.94 13.81 -3.03
C SER A 116 -3.00 13.77 -4.23
N LYS A 117 -1.81 14.38 -4.11
CA LYS A 117 -0.79 14.40 -5.16
C LYS A 117 -0.15 13.03 -5.40
N PHE A 118 -0.04 12.20 -4.37
CA PHE A 118 0.59 10.87 -4.47
C PHE A 118 -0.41 9.73 -4.54
N ALA A 119 -1.70 10.02 -4.42
CA ALA A 119 -2.74 9.01 -4.47
C ALA A 119 -3.29 8.78 -5.89
N ALA A 120 -2.81 9.50 -6.91
CA ALA A 120 -3.16 9.26 -8.31
C ALA A 120 -2.12 8.42 -9.07
N VAL A 121 -1.24 7.69 -8.34
CA VAL A 121 -0.22 6.80 -8.93
C VAL A 121 -0.86 5.50 -9.40
#